data_AF-A0A9X3ERR4-F1
#
_entry.id   AF-A0A9X3ERR4-F1
#
_cell.length_a   1.000
_cell.length_b   1.000
_cell.length_c   1.000
_cell.angle_alpha   90.00
_cell.angle_beta   90.00
_cell.angle_gamma   90.00
#
_symmetry.space_group_name_H-M   'P 1'
#
loop_
_entity.id
_entity.type
_entity.pdbx_description
1 polymer ?
#
loop_
_entity_poly.entity_id
_entity_poly.type
_entity_poly.pdbx_seq_one_letter_code
_entity_poly.pdbx_strand_id
1 'polypeptide(L)'
;MRSYSFPCLSLVALLALACDSKPNDSDTANIDSSTSTDGTSDGTDGVSSTGGTSGGDPATTSAGTVTATTSASGTTSAGSDTDPGTSTSTSGYDPTATATSTSASDVTTDGPPPPEPTPCEGEAIEIDAAALAYTDAQVPPDPDPTGESSGTSGGEPSDPNTLHVRLSNQVATCADPNAGIECGNNWEVSIRIPVAYQTPGLYHLLGPDVTGIAMEAGQEDAPDVCPFGGGSFGATFELISIDDKEVVGRLCHVDFPFFDTKPNLEGKFTAPRCQ
;
A
#
# COMPACT_ATOMS: atom_id res chain seq x y z
N MET A 1 -30.79 -20.98 42.29
CA MET A 1 -29.79 -19.90 42.42
C MET A 1 -28.65 -20.43 43.29
N ARG A 2 -27.50 -20.77 42.69
CA ARG A 2 -26.32 -21.23 43.42
C ARG A 2 -25.25 -20.15 43.30
N SER A 3 -24.93 -19.50 44.41
CA SER A 3 -23.83 -18.55 44.51
C SER A 3 -22.51 -19.31 44.60
N TYR A 4 -21.58 -19.00 43.70
CA TYR A 4 -20.19 -19.42 43.81
C TYR A 4 -19.34 -18.18 44.14
N SER A 5 -18.72 -18.25 45.31
CA SER A 5 -17.75 -17.28 45.83
C SER A 5 -16.35 -17.71 45.38
N PHE A 6 -15.66 -16.88 44.61
CA PHE A 6 -14.26 -17.09 44.23
C PHE A 6 -13.36 -16.32 45.21
N PRO A 7 -12.47 -16.98 45.97
CA PRO A 7 -11.49 -16.27 46.78
C PRO A 7 -10.36 -15.73 45.88
N CYS A 8 -10.09 -14.43 46.05
CA CYS A 8 -8.85 -13.78 45.67
C CYS A 8 -7.65 -14.57 46.19
N LEU A 9 -6.80 -15.06 45.30
CA LEU A 9 -5.43 -15.46 45.64
C LEU A 9 -4.49 -14.39 45.09
N SER A 10 -4.12 -13.45 45.96
CA SER A 10 -2.95 -12.61 45.78
C SER A 10 -1.69 -13.47 45.98
N LEU A 11 -0.89 -13.66 44.93
CA LEU A 11 0.47 -14.17 45.07
C LEU A 11 1.45 -13.03 44.80
N VAL A 12 1.92 -12.43 45.90
CA VAL A 12 3.10 -11.57 45.94
C VAL A 12 4.32 -12.48 46.00
N ALA A 13 5.24 -12.36 45.05
CA ALA A 13 6.58 -12.92 45.14
C ALA A 13 7.61 -11.80 44.94
N LEU A 14 8.09 -11.28 46.07
CA LEU A 14 9.37 -10.57 46.17
C LEU A 14 10.51 -11.57 45.93
N LEU A 15 11.46 -11.24 45.07
CA LEU A 15 12.84 -11.69 45.20
C LEU A 15 13.79 -10.59 44.69
N ALA A 16 14.36 -9.88 45.66
CA ALA A 16 15.56 -9.11 45.51
C ALA A 16 16.77 -10.04 45.69
N LEU A 17 17.70 -10.06 44.74
CA LEU A 17 19.09 -10.39 45.01
C LEU A 17 19.97 -9.28 44.43
N ALA A 18 20.74 -8.66 45.32
CA ALA A 18 21.71 -7.63 45.04
C ALA A 18 23.13 -8.23 44.93
N CYS A 19 24.00 -7.47 44.25
CA CYS A 19 25.45 -7.40 44.39
C CYS A 19 26.31 -8.60 43.96
N ASP A 20 27.05 -8.42 42.86
CA ASP A 20 28.50 -8.64 42.87
C ASP A 20 29.19 -7.54 42.06
N SER A 21 30.00 -6.74 42.77
CA SER A 21 30.84 -5.69 42.22
C SER A 21 32.25 -6.24 42.05
N LYS A 22 32.83 -6.12 40.85
CA LYS A 22 34.28 -6.29 40.65
C LYS A 22 34.92 -4.95 40.31
N PRO A 23 35.98 -4.52 41.03
CA PRO A 23 36.77 -3.35 40.68
C PRO A 23 37.86 -3.73 39.68
N ASN A 24 38.17 -2.85 38.74
CA ASN A 24 39.48 -2.79 38.08
C ASN A 24 39.82 -1.31 37.81
N ASP A 25 40.45 -0.71 38.81
CA ASP A 25 41.58 0.21 38.67
C ASP A 25 42.60 -0.39 37.67
N SER A 26 43.41 0.29 36.86
CA SER A 26 43.79 1.68 36.60
C SER A 26 44.44 1.66 35.20
N ASP A 27 44.41 2.76 34.45
CA ASP A 27 45.67 3.41 34.05
C ASP A 27 45.45 4.70 33.25
N THR A 28 45.99 5.74 33.88
CA THR A 28 46.25 7.11 33.48
C THR A 28 47.01 7.21 32.14
N ALA A 29 46.51 8.01 31.20
CA ALA A 29 47.37 8.72 30.25
C ALA A 29 46.78 10.09 29.94
N ASN A 30 47.38 11.08 30.58
CA ASN A 30 47.22 12.51 30.36
C ASN A 30 48.01 12.89 29.09
N ILE A 31 47.37 13.46 28.07
CA ILE A 31 48.06 14.22 27.03
C ILE A 31 47.30 15.53 26.80
N ASP A 32 47.95 16.58 27.28
CA ASP A 32 47.65 17.99 27.04
C ASP A 32 48.66 18.48 25.99
N SER A 33 48.22 19.13 24.91
CA SER A 33 48.95 20.18 24.17
C SER A 33 48.24 20.65 22.89
N SER A 34 47.61 21.82 23.02
CA SER A 34 47.49 22.96 22.09
C SER A 34 48.04 22.91 20.65
N THR A 35 47.26 23.46 19.69
CA THR A 35 47.60 24.58 18.76
C THR A 35 46.40 24.80 17.80
N SER A 36 45.60 25.86 17.96
CA SER A 36 45.66 27.14 17.21
C SER A 36 45.82 27.03 15.69
N THR A 37 44.77 27.42 14.94
CA THR A 37 44.89 28.35 13.80
C THR A 37 43.56 29.08 13.56
N ASP A 38 43.70 30.40 13.52
CA ASP A 38 42.73 31.42 13.13
C ASP A 38 42.33 31.38 11.64
N GLY A 39 41.21 32.05 11.34
CA GLY A 39 40.81 32.54 10.01
C GLY A 39 39.29 32.64 9.92
N THR A 40 38.63 33.69 10.42
CA THR A 40 38.48 35.06 9.87
C THR A 40 38.43 35.14 8.34
N SER A 41 37.25 35.45 7.79
CA SER A 41 36.92 36.54 6.82
C SER A 41 35.64 36.12 6.05
N ASP A 42 34.48 36.79 6.11
CA ASP A 42 34.11 38.15 5.66
C ASP A 42 33.41 38.14 4.29
N GLY A 43 32.29 38.87 4.19
CA GLY A 43 31.62 39.31 2.94
C GLY A 43 30.88 38.23 2.12
N THR A 44 29.75 38.47 1.45
CA THR A 44 29.03 39.68 1.03
C THR A 44 27.66 39.25 0.52
N ASP A 45 26.66 40.06 0.85
CA ASP A 45 25.63 40.64 -0.02
C ASP A 45 25.05 39.85 -1.21
N GLY A 46 23.72 39.73 -1.17
CA GLY A 46 22.87 40.20 -2.28
C GLY A 46 22.51 39.19 -3.37
N VAL A 47 21.22 38.85 -3.45
CA VAL A 47 20.34 39.28 -4.56
C VAL A 47 18.94 38.70 -4.37
N SER A 48 17.97 39.60 -4.22
CA SER A 48 16.57 39.36 -4.56
C SER A 48 16.45 39.25 -6.07
N SER A 49 15.84 38.18 -6.55
CA SER A 49 15.25 38.14 -7.89
C SER A 49 13.74 38.06 -7.76
N THR A 50 13.13 39.23 -7.64
CA THR A 50 11.75 39.50 -8.04
C THR A 50 11.65 39.35 -9.55
N GLY A 51 10.98 38.30 -10.02
CA GLY A 51 10.54 38.14 -11.40
C GLY A 51 9.03 38.21 -11.47
N GLY A 52 8.47 39.42 -11.52
CA GLY A 52 7.08 39.62 -11.88
C GLY A 52 6.92 39.49 -13.38
N THR A 53 6.00 38.64 -13.82
CA THR A 53 5.35 38.78 -15.13
C THR A 53 3.91 39.18 -14.92
N SER A 54 3.65 40.39 -15.40
CA SER A 54 2.38 41.06 -15.52
C SER A 54 1.49 40.44 -16.59
N GLY A 55 0.19 40.35 -16.29
CA GLY A 55 -0.89 40.73 -17.21
C GLY A 55 -1.52 39.60 -18.02
N GLY A 56 -2.75 39.23 -17.66
CA GLY A 56 -3.59 38.36 -18.48
C GLY A 56 -4.94 37.96 -17.88
N ASP A 57 -5.71 38.88 -17.29
CA ASP A 57 -7.18 38.78 -17.34
C ASP A 57 -7.62 39.34 -18.71
N PRO A 58 -8.56 38.70 -19.44
CA PRO A 58 -9.93 38.56 -18.97
C PRO A 58 -10.66 37.27 -19.40
N ALA A 59 -11.66 36.85 -18.61
CA ALA A 59 -13.06 36.77 -19.04
C ALA A 59 -13.84 35.75 -18.20
N THR A 60 -14.77 36.31 -17.42
CA THR A 60 -15.99 35.70 -16.95
C THR A 60 -16.70 34.87 -18.02
N THR A 61 -17.03 33.62 -17.72
CA THR A 61 -18.22 32.97 -18.30
C THR A 61 -18.96 32.17 -17.24
N SER A 62 -20.26 32.43 -17.18
CA SER A 62 -21.22 31.99 -16.20
C SER A 62 -21.69 30.54 -16.40
N ALA A 63 -22.09 29.93 -15.28
CA ALA A 63 -23.27 29.09 -15.07
C ALA A 63 -23.61 28.00 -16.11
N GLY A 64 -23.50 26.75 -15.65
CA GLY A 64 -24.16 25.60 -16.25
C GLY A 64 -24.58 24.61 -15.17
N THR A 65 -25.69 24.90 -14.48
CA THR A 65 -26.39 23.93 -13.64
C THR A 65 -26.99 22.86 -14.54
N VAL A 66 -26.62 21.59 -14.36
CA VAL A 66 -27.32 20.47 -14.99
C VAL A 66 -27.83 19.55 -13.91
N THR A 67 -29.09 19.78 -13.55
CA THR A 67 -29.95 18.84 -12.84
C THR A 67 -30.31 17.71 -13.82
N ALA A 68 -29.99 16.46 -13.48
CA ALA A 68 -30.53 15.30 -14.19
C ALA A 68 -31.35 14.44 -13.22
N THR A 69 -32.63 14.42 -13.55
CA THR A 69 -33.79 13.86 -12.88
C THR A 69 -33.77 12.33 -12.84
N THR A 70 -34.10 11.76 -11.68
CA THR A 70 -34.56 10.38 -11.52
C THR A 70 -35.83 10.11 -12.34
N SER A 71 -35.88 9.03 -13.11
CA SER A 71 -37.15 8.40 -13.49
C SER A 71 -36.96 6.91 -13.73
N ALA A 72 -37.62 6.12 -12.89
CA ALA A 72 -37.88 4.70 -13.07
C ALA A 72 -39.13 4.50 -13.95
N SER A 73 -39.12 3.42 -14.74
CA SER A 73 -40.25 2.64 -15.28
C SER A 73 -39.61 1.56 -16.18
N GLY A 74 -39.86 0.26 -16.08
CA GLY A 74 -41.10 -0.45 -15.77
C GLY A 74 -41.65 -1.08 -17.05
N THR A 75 -41.94 -2.39 -17.02
CA THR A 75 -42.83 -3.19 -17.90
C THR A 75 -42.24 -4.03 -19.08
N THR A 76 -42.06 -5.33 -18.80
CA THR A 76 -42.74 -6.54 -19.33
C THR A 76 -42.99 -6.79 -20.84
N SER A 77 -42.68 -8.06 -21.19
CA SER A 77 -43.46 -9.02 -22.02
C SER A 77 -43.16 -9.21 -23.51
N ALA A 78 -42.57 -10.39 -23.77
CA ALA A 78 -43.03 -11.51 -24.63
C ALA A 78 -43.56 -11.24 -26.05
N GLY A 79 -42.97 -11.96 -27.01
CA GLY A 79 -43.56 -12.24 -28.32
C GLY A 79 -42.59 -12.97 -29.25
N SER A 80 -42.68 -14.29 -29.30
CA SER A 80 -42.10 -15.12 -30.36
C SER A 80 -42.97 -15.04 -31.61
N ASP A 81 -42.37 -14.96 -32.80
CA ASP A 81 -42.96 -15.54 -34.01
C ASP A 81 -41.88 -15.93 -35.00
N THR A 82 -42.11 -17.07 -35.64
CA THR A 82 -41.24 -17.77 -36.57
C THR A 82 -41.85 -17.66 -37.96
N ASP A 83 -41.08 -17.31 -39.00
CA ASP A 83 -41.40 -17.78 -40.36
C ASP A 83 -40.14 -17.77 -41.28
N PRO A 84 -39.98 -18.74 -42.20
CA PRO A 84 -38.80 -18.90 -43.04
C PRO A 84 -39.03 -18.43 -44.49
N GLY A 85 -37.97 -18.00 -45.18
CA GLY A 85 -38.07 -17.76 -46.63
C GLY A 85 -36.88 -17.08 -47.30
N THR A 86 -35.95 -17.90 -47.79
CA THR A 86 -35.33 -17.86 -49.13
C THR A 86 -34.84 -16.53 -49.75
N SER A 87 -33.51 -16.39 -49.78
CA SER A 87 -32.61 -15.92 -50.86
C SER A 87 -32.94 -14.67 -51.68
N THR A 88 -32.01 -13.69 -51.76
CA THR A 88 -31.37 -13.19 -53.01
C THR A 88 -30.24 -12.22 -52.65
N SER A 89 -29.02 -12.48 -53.15
CA SER A 89 -27.86 -11.61 -53.04
C SER A 89 -28.04 -10.33 -53.88
N THR A 90 -27.84 -9.17 -53.28
CA THR A 90 -27.57 -7.91 -54.01
C THR A 90 -26.62 -7.09 -53.15
N SER A 91 -25.40 -6.85 -53.63
CA SER A 91 -24.43 -5.99 -52.94
C SER A 91 -24.85 -4.53 -53.09
N GLY A 92 -25.49 -4.00 -52.06
CA GLY A 92 -25.72 -2.56 -51.88
C GLY A 92 -25.03 -2.13 -50.59
N TYR A 93 -24.05 -1.24 -50.70
CA TYR A 93 -23.51 -0.52 -49.55
C TYR A 93 -24.59 0.45 -49.03
N ASP A 94 -25.07 0.22 -47.80
CA ASP A 94 -25.95 1.11 -47.05
C ASP A 94 -25.16 1.71 -45.88
N PRO A 95 -24.92 3.05 -45.84
CA PRO A 95 -24.28 3.71 -44.71
C PRO A 95 -25.34 4.06 -43.65
N THR A 96 -26.02 3.04 -43.12
CA THR A 96 -26.92 3.16 -41.97
C THR A 96 -26.70 1.98 -41.02
N ALA A 97 -25.44 1.72 -40.66
CA ALA A 97 -25.11 0.82 -39.58
C ALA A 97 -25.36 1.54 -38.26
N THR A 98 -26.58 1.40 -37.73
CA THR A 98 -26.83 1.52 -36.29
C THR A 98 -25.85 0.58 -35.60
N ALA A 99 -24.86 1.14 -34.91
CA ALA A 99 -23.93 0.37 -34.10
C ALA A 99 -24.74 -0.32 -33.01
N THR A 100 -25.05 -1.59 -33.23
CA THR A 100 -25.48 -2.51 -32.17
C THR A 100 -24.36 -2.49 -31.14
N SER A 101 -24.59 -1.77 -30.04
CA SER A 101 -23.80 -1.89 -28.82
C SER A 101 -23.81 -3.37 -28.48
N THR A 102 -22.69 -4.04 -28.76
CA THR A 102 -22.47 -5.39 -28.27
C THR A 102 -22.35 -5.20 -26.77
N SER A 103 -23.44 -5.48 -26.04
CA SER A 103 -23.44 -5.51 -24.59
C SER A 103 -22.17 -6.21 -24.15
N ALA A 104 -21.36 -5.50 -23.37
CA ALA A 104 -20.13 -6.03 -22.82
C ALA A 104 -20.44 -7.41 -22.26
N SER A 105 -19.85 -8.41 -22.90
CA SER A 105 -19.90 -9.78 -22.45
C SER A 105 -19.55 -9.77 -20.97
N ASP A 106 -20.44 -10.35 -20.16
CA ASP A 106 -20.11 -10.83 -18.82
C ASP A 106 -18.79 -11.61 -18.94
N VAL A 107 -17.68 -10.94 -18.63
CA VAL A 107 -16.44 -11.62 -18.28
C VAL A 107 -16.72 -12.16 -16.90
N THR A 108 -17.40 -13.30 -16.85
CA THR A 108 -17.35 -14.14 -15.66
C THR A 108 -15.89 -14.50 -15.53
N THR A 109 -15.19 -13.84 -14.59
CA THR A 109 -13.90 -14.28 -14.08
C THR A 109 -14.14 -15.61 -13.37
N ASP A 110 -14.35 -16.67 -14.15
CA ASP A 110 -14.48 -18.06 -13.73
C ASP A 110 -13.08 -18.61 -13.40
N GLY A 111 -12.33 -17.81 -12.65
CA GLY A 111 -11.10 -18.24 -12.02
C GLY A 111 -11.45 -19.20 -10.90
N PRO A 112 -10.55 -20.12 -10.56
CA PRO A 112 -10.72 -20.93 -9.36
C PRO A 112 -10.98 -20.02 -8.16
N PRO A 113 -11.85 -20.42 -7.22
CA PRO A 113 -12.09 -19.63 -6.03
C PRO A 113 -10.76 -19.36 -5.31
N PRO A 114 -10.61 -18.18 -4.69
CA PRO A 114 -9.41 -17.85 -3.95
C PRO A 114 -9.17 -18.92 -2.87
N PRO A 115 -7.92 -19.32 -2.64
CA PRO A 115 -7.59 -20.32 -1.63
C PRO A 115 -7.98 -19.84 -0.24
N GLU A 116 -8.48 -20.76 0.59
CA GLU A 116 -8.78 -20.45 1.99
C GLU A 116 -7.46 -20.23 2.78
N PRO A 117 -7.41 -19.26 3.71
CA PRO A 117 -6.22 -19.01 4.51
C PRO A 117 -5.93 -20.20 5.43
N THR A 118 -4.67 -20.62 5.48
CA THR A 118 -4.22 -21.71 6.36
C THR A 118 -3.56 -21.11 7.60
N PRO A 119 -3.97 -21.47 8.83
CA PRO A 119 -3.37 -20.91 10.04
C PRO A 119 -1.84 -21.03 10.07
N CYS A 120 -1.18 -20.03 10.65
CA CYS A 120 0.26 -20.07 10.85
C CYS A 120 0.62 -21.08 11.95
N GLU A 121 1.62 -21.92 11.70
CA GLU A 121 2.11 -22.90 12.68
C GLU A 121 3.34 -22.39 13.43
N GLY A 122 3.53 -22.84 14.68
CA GLY A 122 4.71 -22.54 15.47
C GLY A 122 4.79 -21.10 16.02
N GLU A 123 5.91 -20.82 16.70
CA GLU A 123 6.21 -19.50 17.26
C GLU A 123 6.60 -18.52 16.14
N ALA A 124 6.08 -17.29 16.21
CA ALA A 124 6.36 -16.26 15.23
C ALA A 124 7.72 -15.60 15.50
N ILE A 125 8.67 -15.78 14.59
CA ILE A 125 9.95 -15.05 14.56
C ILE A 125 9.67 -13.65 14.00
N GLU A 126 10.31 -12.60 14.52
CA GLU A 126 10.20 -11.25 13.93
C GLU A 126 10.77 -11.24 12.51
N ILE A 127 10.04 -10.61 11.58
CA ILE A 127 10.52 -10.34 10.23
C ILE A 127 11.60 -9.26 10.33
N ASP A 128 12.77 -9.50 9.72
CA ASP A 128 13.84 -8.50 9.60
C ASP A 128 13.54 -7.53 8.45
N ALA A 129 12.61 -6.60 8.70
CA ALA A 129 12.16 -5.60 7.75
C ALA A 129 11.76 -4.31 8.47
N ALA A 130 11.91 -3.18 7.79
CA ALA A 130 11.21 -1.97 8.18
C ALA A 130 9.72 -2.14 7.90
N ALA A 131 8.88 -1.77 8.87
CA ALA A 131 7.43 -1.87 8.77
C ALA A 131 6.79 -0.50 8.99
N LEU A 132 5.76 -0.18 8.22
CA LEU A 132 4.98 1.05 8.33
C LEU A 132 3.52 0.78 7.96
N ALA A 133 2.58 1.38 8.69
CA ALA A 133 1.17 1.33 8.36
C ALA A 133 0.62 2.74 8.08
N TYR A 134 -0.20 2.88 7.04
CA TYR A 134 -0.79 4.16 6.63
C TYR A 134 -2.12 3.93 5.90
N THR A 135 -2.94 4.96 5.76
CA THR A 135 -4.17 4.89 4.96
C THR A 135 -4.01 5.59 3.62
N ASP A 136 -4.87 5.29 2.66
CA ASP A 136 -4.90 5.97 1.36
C ASP A 136 -4.98 7.51 1.51
N ALA A 137 -5.71 8.03 2.50
CA ALA A 137 -5.78 9.46 2.80
C ALA A 137 -4.45 10.11 3.23
N GLN A 138 -3.47 9.31 3.67
CA GLN A 138 -2.16 9.78 4.14
C GLN A 138 -1.11 9.78 3.04
N VAL A 139 -1.43 9.23 1.86
CA VAL A 139 -0.55 9.31 0.69
C VAL A 139 -0.61 10.74 0.15
N PRO A 140 0.52 11.47 0.09
CA PRO A 140 0.54 12.79 -0.53
C PRO A 140 0.01 12.72 -1.96
N PRO A 141 -0.79 13.70 -2.42
CA PRO A 141 -1.16 13.76 -3.82
C PRO A 141 0.11 13.89 -4.66
N ASP A 142 0.17 13.14 -5.76
CA ASP A 142 1.27 13.29 -6.71
C ASP A 142 1.39 14.77 -7.12
N PRO A 143 2.60 15.34 -7.17
CA PRO A 143 2.77 16.69 -7.68
C PRO A 143 2.22 16.72 -9.11
N ASP A 144 1.21 17.58 -9.33
CA ASP A 144 0.48 17.71 -10.59
C ASP A 144 1.45 17.57 -11.78
N PRO A 145 1.32 16.50 -12.60
CA PRO A 145 2.29 16.21 -13.61
C PRO A 145 2.18 17.28 -14.70
N THR A 146 3.08 18.25 -14.67
CA THR A 146 3.34 19.09 -15.86
C THR A 146 3.96 18.29 -17.02
N GLY A 147 4.05 16.96 -16.91
CA GLY A 147 4.56 16.05 -17.92
C GLY A 147 3.82 14.71 -17.88
N GLU A 148 3.26 14.33 -19.02
CA GLU A 148 2.50 13.12 -19.29
C GLU A 148 3.17 11.85 -18.73
N SER A 149 2.64 11.31 -17.63
CA SER A 149 2.88 9.92 -17.20
C SER A 149 1.54 9.21 -17.13
N SER A 150 1.27 8.45 -18.19
CA SER A 150 0.04 7.70 -18.41
C SER A 150 -0.02 6.45 -17.53
N GLY A 151 -0.37 6.62 -16.26
CA GLY A 151 -0.81 5.52 -15.39
C GLY A 151 -2.34 5.42 -15.42
N THR A 152 -2.91 4.75 -16.44
CA THR A 152 -4.35 4.46 -16.46
C THR A 152 -4.70 3.36 -15.46
N SER A 153 -5.06 3.72 -14.23
CA SER A 153 -5.98 2.91 -13.43
C SER A 153 -7.32 3.64 -13.40
N GLY A 154 -8.17 3.37 -14.39
CA GLY A 154 -9.58 3.77 -14.40
C GLY A 154 -10.41 2.99 -13.37
N GLY A 155 -9.87 2.81 -12.16
CA GLY A 155 -10.54 2.21 -11.03
C GLY A 155 -11.35 3.26 -10.28
N GLU A 156 -12.41 2.81 -9.62
CA GLU A 156 -13.10 3.63 -8.63
C GLU A 156 -12.08 4.11 -7.58
N PRO A 157 -12.14 5.38 -7.14
CA PRO A 157 -11.25 5.85 -6.08
C PRO A 157 -11.29 4.92 -4.88
N SER A 158 -10.12 4.49 -4.40
CA SER A 158 -10.01 3.67 -3.20
C SER A 158 -10.62 4.38 -2.00
N ASP A 159 -11.17 3.62 -1.05
CA ASP A 159 -11.65 4.18 0.22
C ASP A 159 -10.46 4.83 0.96
N PRO A 160 -10.54 6.12 1.35
CA PRO A 160 -9.47 6.84 2.02
C PRO A 160 -8.99 6.20 3.34
N ASN A 161 -9.81 5.34 3.94
CA ASN A 161 -9.51 4.61 5.17
C ASN A 161 -9.00 3.19 4.91
N THR A 162 -8.78 2.79 3.66
CA THR A 162 -8.08 1.55 3.34
C THR A 162 -6.70 1.61 3.98
N LEU A 163 -6.36 0.59 4.76
CA LEU A 163 -5.08 0.50 5.46
C LEU A 163 -4.08 -0.24 4.58
N HIS A 164 -2.87 0.30 4.51
CA HIS A 164 -1.71 -0.30 3.87
C HIS A 164 -0.71 -0.65 4.96
N VAL A 165 -0.20 -1.88 4.93
CA VAL A 165 0.97 -2.30 5.70
C VAL A 165 2.11 -2.54 4.73
N ARG A 166 3.14 -1.71 4.83
CA ARG A 166 4.36 -1.79 4.02
C ARG A 166 5.45 -2.47 4.84
N LEU A 167 6.05 -3.51 4.27
CA LEU A 167 7.25 -4.18 4.75
C LEU A 167 8.35 -4.02 3.68
N SER A 168 9.53 -3.55 4.05
CA SER A 168 10.61 -3.35 3.09
C SER A 168 11.98 -3.49 3.77
N ASN A 169 13.02 -3.75 3.00
CA ASN A 169 14.40 -3.56 3.47
C ASN A 169 14.84 -2.08 3.46
N GLN A 170 13.97 -1.16 3.00
CA GLN A 170 14.15 0.28 3.08
C GLN A 170 13.19 0.90 4.10
N VAL A 171 13.62 1.99 4.73
CA VAL A 171 12.82 2.71 5.72
C VAL A 171 11.95 3.75 5.03
N ALA A 172 10.65 3.49 4.96
CA ALA A 172 9.65 4.50 4.59
C ALA A 172 9.37 5.45 5.76
N THR A 173 8.83 6.64 5.47
CA THR A 173 8.45 7.62 6.50
C THR A 173 7.00 8.06 6.32
N CYS A 174 6.36 8.54 7.38
CA CYS A 174 4.98 9.06 7.27
C CYS A 174 4.84 10.34 6.46
N ALA A 175 5.94 11.04 6.16
CA ALA A 175 5.89 12.18 5.25
C ALA A 175 5.71 11.74 3.79
N ASP A 176 6.16 10.52 3.47
CA ASP A 176 6.06 9.92 2.14
C ASP A 176 5.96 8.38 2.29
N PRO A 177 4.79 7.86 2.71
CA PRO A 177 4.64 6.45 3.02
C PRO A 177 4.66 5.56 1.77
N ASN A 178 4.40 6.13 0.57
CA ASN A 178 4.46 5.42 -0.71
C ASN A 178 5.76 5.70 -1.49
N ALA A 179 6.77 6.33 -0.86
CA ALA A 179 8.06 6.64 -1.49
C ALA A 179 8.55 5.45 -2.30
N GLY A 180 8.85 5.70 -3.58
CA GLY A 180 9.29 4.67 -4.51
C GLY A 180 10.53 3.92 -3.99
N ILE A 181 10.62 2.65 -4.33
CA ILE A 181 11.75 1.80 -3.96
C ILE A 181 13.01 2.20 -4.76
N GLU A 182 14.14 2.37 -4.08
CA GLU A 182 15.39 2.74 -4.75
C GLU A 182 16.07 1.53 -5.37
N CYS A 183 16.93 1.75 -6.36
CA CYS A 183 17.76 0.69 -6.93
C CYS A 183 18.74 0.10 -5.91
N GLY A 184 19.15 -1.14 -6.15
CA GLY A 184 20.17 -1.80 -5.31
C GLY A 184 19.69 -3.06 -4.61
N ASN A 185 18.87 -3.88 -5.28
CA ASN A 185 18.30 -5.12 -4.73
C ASN A 185 17.40 -4.87 -3.52
N ASN A 186 16.62 -3.78 -3.59
CA ASN A 186 15.63 -3.48 -2.60
C ASN A 186 14.33 -4.21 -2.92
N TRP A 187 13.58 -4.56 -1.89
CA TRP A 187 12.26 -5.16 -2.04
C TRP A 187 11.26 -4.46 -1.12
N GLU A 188 10.00 -4.55 -1.52
CA GLU A 188 8.86 -4.07 -0.76
C GLU A 188 7.69 -5.03 -0.92
N VAL A 189 6.94 -5.19 0.16
CA VAL A 189 5.62 -5.80 0.18
C VAL A 189 4.64 -4.80 0.76
N SER A 190 3.51 -4.62 0.10
CA SER A 190 2.37 -3.85 0.58
C SER A 190 1.15 -4.77 0.72
N ILE A 191 0.58 -4.82 1.93
CA ILE A 191 -0.68 -5.49 2.23
C ILE A 191 -1.78 -4.43 2.31
N ARG A 192 -2.77 -4.51 1.43
CA ARG A 192 -3.92 -3.61 1.39
C ARG A 192 -5.12 -4.25 2.08
N ILE A 193 -5.61 -3.61 3.14
CA ILE A 193 -6.66 -4.07 4.05
C ILE A 193 -7.85 -3.07 3.99
N PRO A 194 -8.88 -3.36 3.19
CA PRO A 194 -10.11 -2.57 3.17
C PRO A 194 -10.77 -2.50 4.55
N VAL A 195 -11.53 -1.44 4.80
CA VAL A 195 -12.17 -1.15 6.10
C VAL A 195 -12.99 -2.34 6.64
N ALA A 196 -13.69 -3.06 5.77
CA ALA A 196 -14.50 -4.22 6.14
C ALA A 196 -13.69 -5.39 6.74
N TYR A 197 -12.37 -5.41 6.52
CA TYR A 197 -11.44 -6.46 6.95
C TYR A 197 -10.39 -5.96 7.94
N GLN A 198 -10.55 -4.76 8.49
CA GLN A 198 -9.68 -4.21 9.54
C GLN A 198 -10.06 -4.73 10.93
N THR A 199 -10.17 -6.05 11.05
CA THR A 199 -10.46 -6.75 12.30
C THR A 199 -9.54 -7.95 12.45
N PRO A 200 -9.08 -8.30 13.66
CA PRO A 200 -8.26 -9.50 13.83
C PRO A 200 -8.86 -10.74 13.17
N GLY A 201 -8.04 -11.50 12.44
CA GLY A 201 -8.51 -12.58 11.60
C GLY A 201 -7.43 -13.17 10.68
N LEU A 202 -7.81 -14.18 9.90
CA LEU A 202 -6.97 -14.84 8.90
C LEU A 202 -7.45 -14.47 7.51
N TYR A 203 -6.52 -14.05 6.66
CA TYR A 203 -6.78 -13.61 5.30
C TYR A 203 -5.78 -14.26 4.34
N HIS A 204 -6.20 -14.53 3.11
CA HIS A 204 -5.30 -14.97 2.06
C HIS A 204 -4.99 -13.78 1.13
N LEU A 205 -3.71 -13.51 0.86
CA LEU A 205 -3.29 -12.29 0.13
C LEU A 205 -3.58 -12.30 -1.38
N LEU A 206 -3.99 -13.45 -1.93
CA LEU A 206 -4.59 -13.58 -3.26
C LEU A 206 -6.13 -13.56 -3.22
N GLY A 207 -6.72 -13.29 -2.06
CA GLY A 207 -8.15 -13.20 -1.89
C GLY A 207 -8.72 -11.85 -2.37
N PRO A 208 -10.04 -11.77 -2.58
CA PRO A 208 -10.72 -10.51 -2.91
C PRO A 208 -10.77 -9.53 -1.73
N ASP A 209 -10.55 -10.03 -0.51
CA ASP A 209 -10.78 -9.30 0.74
C ASP A 209 -9.55 -8.46 1.14
N VAL A 210 -8.39 -9.11 1.21
CA VAL A 210 -7.09 -8.49 1.54
C VAL A 210 -6.12 -8.90 0.47
N THR A 211 -5.36 -7.92 -0.04
CA THR A 211 -4.47 -8.15 -1.19
C THR A 211 -3.03 -7.85 -0.83
N GLY A 212 -2.13 -8.73 -1.24
CA GLY A 212 -0.68 -8.53 -1.13
C GLY A 212 -0.07 -8.21 -2.48
N ILE A 213 0.71 -7.13 -2.54
CA ILE A 213 1.53 -6.77 -3.70
C ILE A 213 2.98 -6.75 -3.23
N ALA A 214 3.88 -7.27 -4.06
CA ALA A 214 5.31 -7.17 -3.83
C ALA A 214 6.00 -6.51 -5.03
N MET A 215 7.08 -5.78 -4.75
CA MET A 215 7.91 -5.07 -5.72
C MET A 215 9.38 -5.31 -5.39
N GLU A 216 10.23 -5.45 -6.41
CA GLU A 216 11.68 -5.46 -6.29
C GLU A 216 12.28 -4.44 -7.26
N ALA A 217 13.35 -3.81 -6.79
CA ALA A 217 14.23 -2.99 -7.59
C ALA A 217 15.59 -3.68 -7.64
N GLY A 218 15.99 -4.15 -8.82
CA GLY A 218 17.25 -4.85 -8.99
C GLY A 218 18.46 -3.92 -8.89
N GLN A 219 19.62 -4.47 -9.21
CA GLN A 219 20.84 -3.69 -9.32
C GLN A 219 20.73 -2.72 -10.51
N GLU A 220 21.30 -1.53 -10.37
CA GLU A 220 21.45 -0.59 -11.49
C GLU A 220 22.38 -1.20 -12.56
N ASP A 221 21.83 -1.48 -13.74
CA ASP A 221 22.57 -2.08 -14.87
C ASP A 221 23.26 -1.01 -15.73
N ALA A 222 22.74 0.22 -15.71
CA ALA A 222 23.27 1.41 -16.38
C ALA A 222 22.79 2.68 -15.64
N PRO A 223 23.46 3.83 -15.79
CA PRO A 223 23.04 5.07 -15.14
C PRO A 223 21.56 5.38 -15.38
N ASP A 224 20.82 5.58 -14.29
CA ASP A 224 19.37 5.89 -14.31
C ASP A 224 18.48 4.76 -14.87
N VAL A 225 19.02 3.54 -15.04
CA VAL A 225 18.27 2.36 -15.48
C VAL A 225 18.19 1.36 -14.34
N CYS A 226 17.00 1.29 -13.76
CA CYS A 226 16.67 0.41 -12.66
C CYS A 226 15.69 -0.67 -13.13
N PRO A 227 16.08 -1.95 -13.15
CA PRO A 227 15.13 -3.02 -13.42
C PRO A 227 14.15 -3.12 -12.25
N PHE A 228 12.85 -3.08 -12.56
CA PHE A 228 11.78 -3.27 -11.57
C PHE A 228 10.96 -4.52 -11.92
N GLY A 229 10.61 -5.26 -10.88
CA GLY A 229 9.70 -6.40 -10.94
C GLY A 229 8.62 -6.24 -9.88
N GLY A 230 7.42 -6.78 -10.13
CA GLY A 230 6.38 -6.77 -9.12
C GLY A 230 5.17 -7.58 -9.53
N GLY A 231 4.35 -7.91 -8.53
CA GLY A 231 3.16 -8.70 -8.72
C GLY A 231 2.45 -9.02 -7.42
N SER A 232 1.30 -9.68 -7.54
CA SER A 232 0.61 -10.24 -6.38
C SER A 232 1.29 -11.53 -5.92
N PHE A 233 1.36 -11.74 -4.62
CA PHE A 233 1.99 -12.92 -4.03
C PHE A 233 1.03 -13.67 -3.11
N GLY A 234 1.28 -14.98 -2.95
CA GLY A 234 0.52 -15.83 -2.04
C GLY A 234 1.07 -15.73 -0.63
N ALA A 235 0.20 -15.57 0.36
CA ALA A 235 0.52 -15.83 1.76
C ALA A 235 -0.77 -15.92 2.56
N THR A 236 -0.70 -16.54 3.73
CA THR A 236 -1.66 -16.27 4.79
C THR A 236 -1.19 -15.08 5.61
N PHE A 237 -2.06 -14.10 5.73
CA PHE A 237 -1.92 -12.95 6.60
C PHE A 237 -2.83 -13.12 7.82
N GLU A 238 -2.21 -13.27 8.99
CA GLU A 238 -2.88 -13.24 10.28
C GLU A 238 -2.80 -11.81 10.83
N LEU A 239 -3.93 -11.10 10.84
CA LEU A 239 -4.05 -9.82 11.53
C LEU A 239 -4.30 -10.11 13.01
N ILE A 240 -3.33 -9.78 13.87
CA ILE A 240 -3.37 -10.10 15.30
C ILE A 240 -4.04 -8.97 16.08
N SER A 241 -3.61 -7.73 15.84
CA SER A 241 -4.22 -6.54 16.43
C SER A 241 -4.05 -5.33 15.53
N ILE A 242 -5.02 -4.42 15.62
CA ILE A 242 -5.02 -3.13 14.96
C ILE A 242 -5.62 -2.12 15.92
N ASP A 243 -4.91 -1.02 16.13
CA ASP A 243 -5.40 0.13 16.89
C ASP A 243 -4.99 1.43 16.21
N ASP A 244 -5.11 2.56 16.91
CA ASP A 244 -4.74 3.88 16.40
C ASP A 244 -3.23 4.07 16.21
N LYS A 245 -2.38 3.25 16.84
CA LYS A 245 -0.92 3.43 16.89
C LYS A 245 -0.16 2.42 16.06
N GLU A 246 -0.64 1.19 15.94
CA GLU A 246 0.10 0.14 15.26
C GLU A 246 -0.81 -0.95 14.67
N VAL A 247 -0.23 -1.72 13.75
CA VAL A 247 -0.78 -2.94 13.19
C VAL A 247 0.19 -4.06 13.51
N VAL A 248 -0.28 -5.08 14.23
CA VAL A 248 0.50 -6.28 14.53
C VAL A 248 -0.08 -7.41 13.70
N GLY A 249 0.80 -8.05 12.94
CA GLY A 249 0.41 -9.14 12.06
C GLY A 249 1.48 -10.21 11.93
N ARG A 250 1.12 -11.28 11.23
CA ARG A 250 2.00 -12.38 10.91
C ARG A 250 1.77 -12.84 9.47
N LEU A 251 2.86 -13.15 8.79
CA LEU A 251 2.86 -13.77 7.47
C LEU A 251 3.37 -15.21 7.57
N CYS A 252 2.71 -16.12 6.88
CA CYS A 252 3.10 -17.53 6.78
C CYS A 252 2.64 -18.13 5.46
N HIS A 253 3.24 -19.26 5.08
CA HIS A 253 2.96 -19.93 3.79
C HIS A 253 3.22 -18.98 2.63
N VAL A 254 4.33 -18.22 2.72
CA VAL A 254 4.63 -17.15 1.78
C VAL A 254 5.17 -17.74 0.48
N ASP A 255 4.54 -17.40 -0.64
CA ASP A 255 4.86 -17.87 -1.98
C ASP A 255 5.08 -16.69 -2.93
N PHE A 256 6.35 -16.47 -3.30
CA PHE A 256 6.77 -15.47 -4.28
C PHE A 256 7.16 -16.16 -5.59
N PRO A 257 6.33 -16.09 -6.63
CA PRO A 257 6.70 -16.66 -7.92
C PRO A 257 7.72 -15.82 -8.70
N PHE A 258 8.03 -14.59 -8.24
CA PHE A 258 8.80 -13.60 -9.03
C PHE A 258 9.97 -12.93 -8.33
N PHE A 259 10.20 -13.13 -7.01
CA PHE A 259 11.36 -12.54 -6.35
C PHE A 259 12.63 -13.36 -6.55
N ASP A 260 13.67 -12.74 -7.10
CA ASP A 260 15.00 -13.35 -7.19
C ASP A 260 15.72 -13.36 -5.83
N THR A 261 15.48 -12.33 -5.00
CA THR A 261 16.12 -12.15 -3.68
C THR A 261 15.54 -13.05 -2.58
N LYS A 262 14.32 -13.56 -2.76
CA LYS A 262 13.59 -14.43 -1.81
C LYS A 262 13.69 -13.95 -0.35
N PRO A 263 13.17 -12.74 -0.03
CA PRO A 263 13.21 -12.23 1.34
C PRO A 263 12.52 -13.18 2.31
N ASN A 264 13.08 -13.35 3.51
CA ASN A 264 12.46 -14.16 4.55
C ASN A 264 11.33 -13.37 5.21
N LEU A 265 10.12 -13.52 4.66
CA LEU A 265 8.92 -12.82 5.10
C LEU A 265 8.00 -13.69 5.96
N GLU A 266 8.43 -14.90 6.33
CA GLU A 266 7.68 -15.71 7.29
C GLU A 266 7.99 -15.25 8.72
N GLY A 267 6.99 -14.72 9.40
CA GLY A 267 7.19 -14.16 10.73
C GLY A 267 6.12 -13.17 11.16
N LYS A 268 6.28 -12.65 12.37
CA LYS A 268 5.49 -11.53 12.90
C LYS A 268 6.14 -10.19 12.54
N PHE A 269 5.32 -9.17 12.50
CA PHE A 269 5.75 -7.78 12.36
C PHE A 269 4.90 -6.87 13.23
N THR A 270 5.45 -5.70 13.56
CA THR A 270 4.74 -4.59 14.17
C THR A 270 4.96 -3.36 13.31
N ALA A 271 3.89 -2.84 12.72
CA ALA A 271 3.92 -1.69 11.82
C ALA A 271 3.31 -0.46 12.52
N PRO A 272 4.11 0.55 12.92
CA PRO A 272 3.58 1.79 13.47
C PRO A 272 2.71 2.50 12.43
N ARG A 273 1.59 3.07 12.88
CA ARG A 273 0.65 3.83 12.06
C ARG A 273 1.07 5.28 11.96
N CYS A 274 1.04 5.80 10.74
CA CYS A 274 1.13 7.23 10.50
C CYS A 274 -0.02 7.98 11.16
N GLN A 275 0.27 9.18 11.67
CA GLN A 275 -0.64 10.06 12.41
C GLN A 275 -0.77 11.41 11.70
#